data_AF-A0A2N0DAD6-F1
#
_entry.id   AF-A0A2N0DAD6-F1
#
_cell.length_a   1.000
_cell.length_b   1.000
_cell.length_c   1.000
_cell.angle_alpha   90.00
_cell.angle_beta   90.00
_cell.angle_gamma   90.00
#
_symmetry.space_group_name_H-M   'P 1'
#
loop_
_entity.id
_entity.type
_entity.pdbx_description
1 polymer ?
#
loop_
_entity_poly.entity_id
_entity_poly.type
_entity_poly.pdbx_seq_one_letter_code
_entity_poly.pdbx_strand_id
1 'polypeptide(L)' 'MSTIDFMLSKRQQAMLRALILQPVDLSCEQGMCGSCLTRVLSRELDHRDIILSNAEKAANDQMTICCSRGRGPLIVLGI' A
#
# COMPACT_ATOMS: atom_id res chain seq x y z
N MET A 1 29.36 5.40 11.56
CA MET A 1 27.99 5.94 11.45
C MET A 1 27.63 5.89 9.97
N SER A 2 27.15 4.73 9.50
CA SER A 2 26.87 4.56 8.07
C SER A 2 25.52 5.20 7.77
N THR A 3 25.39 5.81 6.60
CA THR A 3 24.16 6.45 6.08
C THR A 3 22.93 5.54 6.06
N ILE A 4 23.11 4.24 6.32
CA ILE A 4 22.08 3.20 6.37
C ILE A 4 21.26 3.26 7.67
N ASP A 5 21.89 3.61 8.81
CA ASP A 5 21.19 3.61 10.12
C ASP A 5 20.21 4.79 10.28
N PHE A 6 20.39 5.88 9.53
CA PHE A 6 19.48 7.05 9.56
C PHE A 6 18.18 6.81 8.76
N MET A 7 18.20 5.93 7.76
CA MET A 7 17.02 5.59 6.96
C MET A 7 16.02 4.67 7.68
N LEU A 8 16.41 4.10 8.83
CA LEU A 8 15.63 3.14 9.62
C LEU A 8 14.96 3.79 10.84
N SER A 9 14.62 5.08 10.75
CA SER A 9 13.79 5.83 11.70
C SER A 9 12.30 5.40 11.65
N LYS A 10 12.07 4.14 12.01
CA LYS A 10 11.01 3.61 12.90
C LYS A 10 9.50 3.92 12.77
N ARG A 11 8.92 4.56 11.75
CA ARG A 11 7.43 4.65 11.73
C ARG A 11 6.66 4.30 10.47
N GLN A 12 7.27 4.19 9.29
CA GLN A 12 6.46 4.23 8.05
C GLN A 12 7.08 3.40 6.92
N GLN A 13 7.42 2.14 7.16
CA GLN A 13 7.90 1.25 6.09
C GLN A 13 6.88 0.13 5.86
N ALA A 14 6.09 0.27 4.79
CA ALA A 14 5.23 -0.81 4.33
C ALA A 14 6.09 -1.96 3.82
N MET A 15 6.18 -3.03 4.59
CA MET A 15 6.76 -4.29 4.12
C MET A 15 5.76 -4.95 3.16
N LEU A 16 5.75 -4.52 1.90
CA LEU A 16 5.23 -5.36 0.84
C LEU A 16 6.43 -5.98 0.13
N ARG A 17 6.46 -7.31 0.08
CA ARG A 17 7.40 -8.11 -0.70
C ARG A 17 7.14 -7.99 -2.21
N ALA A 18 6.74 -6.80 -2.65
CA ALA A 18 6.78 -6.35 -4.02
C ALA A 18 8.07 -5.55 -4.18
N LEU A 19 8.66 -5.57 -5.36
CA LEU A 19 9.89 -4.86 -5.72
C LEU A 19 9.65 -3.33 -5.73
N ILE A 20 9.22 -2.75 -4.62
CA ILE A 20 8.97 -1.34 -4.47
C ILE A 20 10.32 -0.71 -4.14
N LEU A 21 10.95 -0.11 -5.15
CA LEU A 21 12.15 0.73 -4.99
C LEU A 21 11.81 2.15 -4.47
N GLN A 22 10.55 2.40 -4.13
CA GLN A 22 10.00 3.69 -3.71
C GLN A 22 9.45 3.61 -2.27
N PRO A 23 9.87 4.48 -1.36
CA PRO A 23 9.25 4.55 -0.04
C PRO A 23 7.79 5.02 -0.17
N VAL A 24 6.90 4.42 0.62
CA VAL A 24 5.51 4.87 0.75
C VAL A 24 5.23 5.19 2.20
N ASP A 25 4.72 6.40 2.44
CA ASP A 25 4.39 6.85 3.78
C ASP A 25 3.14 6.13 4.31
N LEU A 26 3.29 5.50 5.48
CA LEU A 26 2.20 4.89 6.24
C LEU A 26 1.80 5.79 7.39
N SER A 27 0.50 5.90 7.70
CA SER A 27 0.05 6.69 8.86
C SER A 27 -0.65 5.81 9.90
N CYS A 28 -1.91 5.44 9.67
CA CYS A 28 -2.69 4.66 10.65
C CYS A 28 -2.44 3.14 10.60
N GLU A 29 -1.94 2.63 9.48
CA GLU A 29 -1.78 1.19 9.18
C GLU A 29 -3.06 0.31 9.26
N GLN A 30 -4.22 0.94 9.44
CA GLN A 30 -5.51 0.26 9.68
C GLN A 30 -6.52 0.47 8.54
N GLY A 31 -6.12 1.12 7.45
CA GLY A 31 -7.02 1.38 6.31
C GLY A 31 -8.13 2.41 6.58
N MET A 32 -7.93 3.30 7.55
CA MET A 32 -8.93 4.29 7.97
C MET A 32 -8.57 5.75 7.64
N CYS A 33 -7.31 6.06 7.35
CA CYS A 33 -6.84 7.44 7.09
C CYS A 33 -6.65 7.78 5.61
N GLY A 34 -6.50 6.78 4.73
CA GLY A 34 -6.24 7.00 3.30
C GLY A 34 -4.83 7.44 2.91
N SER A 35 -3.91 7.75 3.84
CA SER A 35 -2.57 8.27 3.50
C SER A 35 -1.72 7.37 2.60
N CYS A 36 -1.99 6.05 2.59
CA CYS A 36 -1.27 5.07 1.77
C CYS A 36 -2.11 4.56 0.59
N LEU A 37 -3.13 5.32 0.17
CA LEU A 37 -3.91 4.99 -1.01
C LEU A 37 -3.02 5.08 -2.25
N THR A 38 -2.96 3.98 -3.01
CA THR A 38 -2.01 3.82 -4.11
C THR A 38 -2.73 3.22 -5.31
N ARG A 39 -2.44 3.75 -6.50
CA ARG A 39 -2.93 3.20 -7.76
C ARG A 39 -2.27 1.86 -8.06
N VAL A 40 -3.02 0.92 -8.60
CA VAL A 40 -2.54 -0.43 -8.94
C VAL A 40 -2.94 -0.83 -10.35
N LEU A 41 -2.14 -1.71 -10.95
CA LEU A 41 -2.40 -2.32 -12.26
C LEU A 41 -2.82 -3.80 -12.12
N SER A 42 -3.26 -4.20 -10.92
CA SER A 42 -3.71 -5.56 -10.63
C SER A 42 -5.11 -5.80 -11.16
N ARG A 43 -5.44 -7.07 -11.43
CA ARG A 43 -6.78 -7.47 -11.89
C ARG A 43 -7.78 -7.63 -10.76
N GLU A 44 -7.33 -7.97 -9.56
CA GLU A 44 -8.23 -8.22 -8.43
C GLU A 44 -7.56 -7.89 -7.09
N LEU A 45 -8.30 -7.16 -6.24
CA LEU A 45 -7.87 -6.67 -4.95
C LEU A 45 -8.75 -7.20 -3.81
N ASP A 46 -8.11 -7.55 -2.70
CA ASP A 46 -8.74 -7.85 -1.41
C ASP A 46 -8.70 -6.58 -0.55
N HIS A 47 -9.74 -5.77 -0.68
CA HIS A 47 -9.90 -4.51 0.04
C HIS A 47 -10.24 -4.73 1.51
N ARG A 48 -9.39 -4.19 2.39
CA ARG A 48 -9.60 -4.23 3.86
C ARG A 48 -9.75 -2.85 4.47
N ASP A 49 -9.74 -1.82 3.63
CA ASP A 49 -9.99 -0.45 4.04
C ASP A 49 -11.49 -0.18 4.24
N ILE A 50 -11.74 0.91 4.96
CA ILE A 50 -13.08 1.45 5.19
C ILE A 50 -13.28 2.80 4.50
N ILE A 51 -12.28 3.26 3.74
CA ILE A 51 -12.27 4.60 3.15
C ILE A 51 -12.79 4.62 1.70
N LEU A 52 -12.62 3.52 0.95
CA LEU A 52 -13.14 3.40 -0.40
C LEU A 52 -14.59 2.93 -0.36
N SER A 53 -15.42 3.59 -1.15
CA SER A 53 -16.79 3.16 -1.44
C SER A 53 -16.80 1.83 -2.19
N ASN A 54 -17.96 1.18 -2.22
CA ASN A 54 -18.13 -0.06 -3.00
C ASN A 54 -17.85 0.14 -4.50
N ALA A 55 -18.17 1.32 -5.05
CA ALA A 55 -17.90 1.64 -6.45
C ALA A 55 -16.40 1.77 -6.73
N GLU A 56 -15.66 2.43 -5.83
CA GLU A 56 -14.20 2.56 -5.95
C GLU A 56 -13.49 1.21 -5.76
N LYS A 57 -13.95 0.38 -4.81
CA LYS A 57 -13.45 -0.99 -4.65
C LYS A 57 -13.72 -1.85 -5.88
N ALA A 58 -14.89 -1.69 -6.50
CA ALA A 58 -15.24 -2.41 -7.72
C ALA A 58 -14.36 -1.99 -8.93
N ALA A 59 -13.89 -0.74 -8.98
CA ALA A 59 -12.99 -0.26 -10.02
C ALA A 59 -11.63 -0.97 -10.02
N ASN A 60 -11.21 -1.55 -8.88
CA ASN A 60 -9.97 -2.33 -8.72
C ASN A 60 -8.69 -1.63 -9.23
N ASP A 61 -8.66 -0.29 -9.25
CA ASP A 61 -7.53 0.48 -9.76
C ASP A 61 -6.72 1.18 -8.67
N GLN A 62 -7.12 1.05 -7.40
CA GLN A 62 -6.43 1.62 -6.25
C GLN A 62 -6.67 0.81 -4.97
N MET A 63 -5.76 0.89 -4.00
CA MET A 63 -5.90 0.26 -2.69
C MET A 63 -5.09 0.98 -1.61
N THR A 64 -5.47 0.79 -0.35
CA THR A 64 -4.58 1.12 0.78
C THR A 64 -3.55 0.01 0.97
N ILE A 65 -2.28 0.31 0.77
CA ILE A 65 -1.24 -0.75 0.77
C ILE A 65 -0.89 -1.27 2.17
N CYS A 66 -1.29 -0.57 3.24
CA CYS A 66 -0.99 -0.99 4.61
C CYS A 66 -1.75 -2.26 5.02
N CYS A 67 -3.03 -2.36 4.66
CA CYS A 67 -3.91 -3.44 5.10
C CYS A 67 -4.53 -4.26 3.96
N SER A 68 -4.67 -3.69 2.76
CA SER A 68 -5.26 -4.41 1.63
C SER A 68 -4.20 -5.29 0.94
N ARG A 69 -4.66 -6.26 0.13
CA ARG A 69 -3.79 -7.21 -0.58
C ARG A 69 -4.26 -7.40 -2.02
N GLY A 70 -3.36 -7.87 -2.90
CA GLY A 70 -3.76 -8.37 -4.21
C GLY A 70 -4.12 -9.85 -4.15
N ARG A 71 -5.02 -10.30 -5.03
CA ARG A 71 -5.25 -11.73 -5.21
C ARG A 71 -4.23 -12.29 -6.18
N GLY A 72 -3.11 -12.78 -5.63
CA GLY A 72 -2.02 -13.38 -6.39
C GLY A 72 -0.68 -13.24 -5.68
N PRO A 73 0.39 -13.85 -6.22
CA PRO A 73 1.72 -13.79 -5.63
C PRO A 73 2.39 -12.41 -5.79
N LEU A 74 1.95 -11.61 -6.77
CA LEU A 74 2.54 -10.32 -7.13
C LEU A 74 1.45 -9.33 -7.54
N ILE A 75 1.67 -8.06 -7.20
CA ILE A 75 0.90 -6.93 -7.72
C ILE A 75 1.85 -5.85 -8.24
N VAL A 76 1.38 -5.10 -9.23
CA VAL A 76 2.10 -3.95 -9.79
C VAL A 76 1.43 -2.68 -9.31
N LEU A 77 2.23 -1.79 -8.70
CA LEU A 77 1.81 -0.45 -8.28
C LEU A 77 2.12 0.55 -9.39
N GLY A 78 1.26 1.55 -9.58
CA GLY A 78 1.43 2.60 -10.58
C GLY A 78 2.13 3.85 -10.05
N ILE A 79 3.18 3.67 -9.24
CA ILE A 79 3.97 4.74 -8.61
C ILE A 79 5.39 4.80 -9.17
#